data_AF-A0A829MCT9-F1
#
_entry.id   AF-A0A829MCT9-F1
#
_cell.length_a   1.000
_cell.length_b   1.000
_cell.length_c   1.000
_cell.angle_alpha   90.00
_cell.angle_beta   90.00
_cell.angle_gamma   90.00
#
_symmetry.space_group_name_H-M   'P 1'
#
loop_
_entity.id
_entity.type
_entity.pdbx_description
1 polymer ?
#
loop_
_entity_poly.entity_id
_entity_poly.type
_entity_poly.pdbx_seq_one_letter_code
_entity_poly.pdbx_strand_id
1 'polypeptide(L)'
;MPDKAIDLIDEAGARMRIRRMTAPPDLREFDEKIADARREKESAIDAQDFEKAARLRDSEKQLVAQRADREKQWRSGDLDVVAEVDDEQIAEVLGNWTGIPVFKLTEEETTRLLRMEDELHKRIIGQEDAVKAVSKAIRRTRAGLKDPRRPSGSFIFAGPSGVGKTELSKALANFLFGDDDALIQIDMGEFHDRFTASRLFGAPRDTSATRRAASSPRRCVASRSASCCSTRSRRLTRRSTTPCCRFSRTVVSPMARDARSISRTPC
;
A
#
# COMPACT_ATOMS: atom_id res chain seq x y z
N MET A 1 -12.35 -9.18 8.66
CA MET A 1 -11.02 -8.57 8.72
C MET A 1 -11.19 -7.06 8.67
N PRO A 2 -11.15 -6.35 9.81
CA PRO A 2 -11.32 -4.89 9.84
C PRO A 2 -10.00 -4.11 9.68
N ASP A 3 -8.85 -4.71 10.00
CA ASP A 3 -7.55 -4.02 10.11
C ASP A 3 -7.13 -3.31 8.81
N LYS A 4 -7.03 -4.08 7.71
CA LYS A 4 -6.64 -3.54 6.39
C LYS A 4 -7.61 -2.49 5.82
N ALA A 5 -8.87 -2.54 6.23
CA ALA A 5 -9.86 -1.58 5.76
C ALA A 5 -9.66 -0.21 6.45
N ILE A 6 -9.27 -0.22 7.72
CA ILE A 6 -8.93 1.00 8.46
C ILE A 6 -7.68 1.63 7.86
N ASP A 7 -6.65 0.83 7.57
CA ASP A 7 -5.41 1.32 6.96
C ASP A 7 -5.67 1.99 5.59
N LEU A 8 -6.56 1.42 4.77
CA LEU A 8 -6.97 1.99 3.48
C LEU A 8 -7.67 3.34 3.62
N ILE A 9 -8.60 3.44 4.58
CA ILE A 9 -9.34 4.67 4.85
C ILE A 9 -8.40 5.74 5.41
N ASP A 10 -7.48 5.37 6.30
CA ASP A 10 -6.50 6.29 6.87
C ASP A 10 -5.56 6.84 5.80
N GLU A 11 -5.04 5.99 4.92
CA GLU A 11 -4.15 6.43 3.84
C GLU A 11 -4.88 7.31 2.81
N ALA A 12 -6.11 6.94 2.43
CA ALA A 12 -6.94 7.78 1.55
C ALA A 12 -7.23 9.14 2.19
N GLY A 13 -7.57 9.16 3.48
CA GLY A 13 -7.81 10.38 4.25
C GLY A 13 -6.57 11.26 4.38
N ALA A 14 -5.42 10.67 4.71
CA ALA A 14 -4.14 11.38 4.80
C ALA A 14 -3.75 11.99 3.44
N ARG A 15 -3.94 11.25 2.35
CA ARG A 15 -3.64 11.72 1.00
C ARG A 15 -4.55 12.87 0.57
N MET A 16 -5.84 12.79 0.86
CA MET A 16 -6.79 13.88 0.62
C MET A 16 -6.41 15.13 1.42
N ARG A 17 -6.00 14.96 2.68
CA ARG A 17 -5.52 16.05 3.52
C ARG A 17 -4.25 16.71 2.97
N ILE A 18 -3.30 15.93 2.46
CA ILE A 18 -2.09 16.46 1.81
C ILE A 18 -2.45 17.24 0.54
N ARG A 19 -3.35 16.71 -0.31
CA ARG A 19 -3.81 17.41 -1.51
C ARG A 19 -4.45 18.77 -1.17
N ARG A 20 -5.25 18.84 -0.09
CA ARG A 20 -5.85 20.10 0.41
C ARG A 20 -4.87 21.06 1.07
N MET A 21 -3.77 20.59 1.66
CA MET A 21 -2.75 21.48 2.22
C MET A 21 -1.74 21.96 1.16
N THR A 22 -1.71 21.31 0.00
CA THR A 22 -0.81 21.67 -1.09
C THR A 22 -1.39 22.87 -1.82
N ALA A 23 -0.61 23.95 -1.95
CA ALA A 23 -1.05 25.17 -2.61
C ALA A 23 -1.48 24.87 -4.07
N PRO A 24 -2.63 25.41 -4.52
CA PRO A 24 -3.07 25.28 -5.90
C PRO A 24 -2.00 25.77 -6.90
N PRO A 25 -1.97 25.22 -8.13
CA PRO A 25 -1.03 25.66 -9.16
C PRO A 25 -1.13 27.18 -9.43
N ASP A 26 -2.32 27.76 -9.28
CA ASP A 26 -2.60 29.20 -9.37
C ASP A 26 -1.72 30.03 -8.39
N LEU A 27 -1.63 29.62 -7.11
CA LEU A 27 -0.75 30.29 -6.13
C LEU A 27 0.73 30.12 -6.47
N ARG A 28 1.10 28.96 -7.04
CA ARG A 28 2.46 28.68 -7.47
C ARG A 28 2.91 29.57 -8.62
N GLU A 29 2.02 29.87 -9.56
CA GLU A 29 2.29 30.83 -10.64
C GLU A 29 2.53 32.24 -10.10
N PHE A 30 1.79 32.67 -9.08
CA PHE A 30 2.05 33.96 -8.42
C PHE A 30 3.43 33.98 -7.75
N ASP A 31 3.84 32.90 -7.09
CA ASP A 31 5.17 32.78 -6.50
C ASP A 31 6.28 32.86 -7.56
N GLU A 32 6.10 32.21 -8.71
CA GLU A 32 7.02 32.28 -9.85
C GLU A 32 7.10 33.71 -10.43
N LYS A 33 5.94 34.34 -10.68
CA LYS A 33 5.87 35.73 -11.18
C LYS A 33 6.49 36.74 -10.21
N ILE A 34 6.31 36.56 -8.90
CA ILE A 34 6.94 37.40 -7.87
C ILE A 34 8.45 37.20 -7.87
N ALA A 35 8.92 35.95 -7.99
CA ALA A 35 10.35 35.65 -8.06
C ALA A 35 11.01 36.29 -9.29
N ASP A 36 10.35 36.25 -10.44
CA ASP A 36 10.85 36.85 -11.67
C ASP A 36 10.84 38.38 -11.59
N ALA A 37 9.75 39.00 -11.11
CA ALA A 37 9.68 40.44 -10.89
C ALA A 37 10.77 40.93 -9.91
N ARG A 38 11.10 40.14 -8.89
CA ARG A 38 12.21 40.43 -7.96
C ARG A 38 13.57 40.39 -8.65
N ARG A 39 13.85 39.34 -9.45
CA ARG A 39 15.10 39.23 -10.20
C ARG A 39 15.27 40.37 -11.20
N GLU A 40 14.22 40.70 -11.95
CA GLU A 40 14.25 41.79 -12.92
C GLU A 40 14.45 43.14 -12.24
N LYS A 41 13.83 43.35 -11.08
CA LYS A 41 14.00 44.57 -10.28
C LYS A 41 15.44 44.72 -9.80
N GLU A 42 16.04 43.65 -9.27
CA GLU A 42 17.46 43.64 -8.85
C GLU A 42 18.37 44.00 -10.03
N SER A 43 18.16 43.36 -11.19
CA SER A 43 18.94 43.62 -12.40
C SER A 43 18.77 45.06 -12.92
N ALA A 44 17.59 45.65 -12.79
CA ALA A 44 17.35 47.05 -13.17
C ALA A 44 18.03 48.04 -12.20
N ILE A 45 18.10 47.71 -10.91
CA ILE A 45 18.85 48.50 -9.91
C ILE A 45 20.34 48.46 -10.21
N ASP A 46 20.89 47.28 -10.51
CA ASP A 46 22.30 47.12 -10.87
C ASP A 46 22.66 47.87 -12.16
N ALA A 47 21.73 47.92 -13.12
CA ALA A 47 21.87 48.70 -14.35
C ALA A 47 21.61 50.21 -14.18
N GLN A 48 21.31 50.68 -12.96
CA GLN A 48 20.93 52.06 -12.64
C GLN A 48 19.69 52.59 -13.39
N ASP A 49 18.84 51.69 -13.90
CA ASP A 49 17.55 52.04 -14.50
C ASP A 49 16.47 52.14 -13.41
N PHE A 50 16.46 53.29 -12.73
CA PHE A 50 15.56 53.55 -11.61
C PHE A 50 14.08 53.62 -12.01
N GLU A 51 13.79 53.99 -13.26
CA GLU A 51 12.41 54.08 -13.75
C GLU A 51 11.82 52.68 -13.95
N LYS A 52 12.58 51.78 -14.58
CA LYS A 52 12.18 50.37 -14.72
C LYS A 52 12.09 49.67 -13.36
N ALA A 53 13.04 49.92 -12.46
CA ALA A 53 13.02 49.38 -11.11
C ALA A 53 11.77 49.81 -10.31
N ALA A 54 11.32 51.07 -10.48
CA ALA A 54 10.10 51.56 -9.85
C ALA A 54 8.84 50.83 -10.37
N ARG A 55 8.71 50.65 -11.69
CA ARG A 55 7.59 49.91 -12.29
C ARG A 55 7.54 48.45 -11.84
N LEU A 56 8.70 47.78 -11.77
CA LEU A 56 8.80 46.40 -11.30
C LEU A 56 8.50 46.26 -9.80
N ARG A 57 8.87 47.25 -8.98
CA ARG A 57 8.50 47.31 -7.55
C ARG A 57 6.99 47.42 -7.36
N ASP A 58 6.32 48.26 -8.14
CA ASP A 58 4.87 48.41 -8.06
C ASP A 58 4.15 47.15 -8.56
N SER A 59 4.68 46.52 -9.60
CA SER A 59 4.19 45.22 -10.11
C SER A 59 4.37 44.10 -9.09
N GLU A 60 5.53 44.02 -8.40
CA GLU A 60 5.76 43.08 -7.31
C GLU A 60 4.74 43.27 -6.18
N LYS A 61 4.49 44.52 -5.76
CA LYS A 61 3.48 44.81 -4.73
C LYS A 61 2.07 44.36 -5.13
N GLN A 62 1.69 44.59 -6.39
CA GLN A 62 0.39 44.16 -6.91
C GLN A 62 0.28 42.64 -6.91
N LEU A 63 1.32 41.93 -7.38
CA LEU A 63 1.35 40.46 -7.39
C LEU A 63 1.29 39.87 -5.98
N VAL A 64 2.00 40.47 -5.01
CA VAL A 64 1.95 40.05 -3.60
C VAL A 64 0.56 40.26 -2.99
N ALA A 65 -0.10 41.39 -3.30
CA ALA A 65 -1.46 41.65 -2.84
C ALA A 65 -2.46 40.65 -3.43
N GLN A 66 -2.40 40.41 -4.75
CA GLN A 66 -3.26 39.43 -5.43
C GLN A 66 -3.07 38.01 -4.88
N ARG A 67 -1.81 37.60 -4.64
CA ARG A 67 -1.48 36.32 -4.01
C ARG A 67 -2.09 36.21 -2.61
N ALA A 68 -1.98 37.27 -1.79
CA ALA A 68 -2.51 37.26 -0.43
C ALA A 68 -4.04 37.16 -0.39
N ASP A 69 -4.73 37.84 -1.30
CA ASP A 69 -6.19 37.75 -1.44
C ASP A 69 -6.62 36.35 -1.91
N ARG A 70 -5.89 35.78 -2.85
CA ARG A 70 -6.13 34.42 -3.36
C ARG A 70 -5.86 33.34 -2.30
N GLU A 71 -4.80 33.50 -1.51
CA GLU A 71 -4.48 32.61 -0.39
C GLU A 71 -5.56 32.67 0.70
N LYS A 72 -6.10 33.86 0.98
CA LYS A 72 -7.24 34.01 1.90
C LYS A 72 -8.49 33.29 1.37
N GLN A 73 -8.83 33.48 0.09
CA GLN A 73 -9.97 32.80 -0.54
C GLN A 73 -9.83 31.28 -0.46
N TRP A 74 -8.62 30.76 -0.72
CA TRP A 74 -8.34 29.33 -0.62
C TRP A 74 -8.49 28.81 0.81
N ARG A 75 -7.86 29.47 1.80
CA ARG A 75 -8.01 29.07 3.21
C ARG A 75 -9.47 29.14 3.69
N SER A 76 -10.21 30.17 3.30
CA SER A 76 -11.62 30.33 3.71
C SER A 76 -12.56 29.33 3.02
N GLY A 77 -12.26 28.95 1.78
CA GLY A 77 -13.05 27.97 1.04
C GLY A 77 -12.81 26.52 1.49
N ASP A 78 -11.60 26.18 1.93
CA ASP A 78 -11.23 24.80 2.30
C ASP A 78 -11.52 24.42 3.77
N LEU A 79 -11.71 25.39 4.66
CA LEU A 79 -11.91 25.13 6.10
C LEU A 79 -13.33 24.63 6.45
N ASP A 80 -14.33 24.93 5.63
CA ASP A 80 -15.75 24.64 5.94
C ASP A 80 -16.35 23.47 5.14
N VAL A 81 -15.62 22.91 4.17
CA VAL A 81 -16.10 21.80 3.35
C VAL A 81 -15.58 20.49 3.93
N VAL A 82 -16.46 19.65 4.47
CA VAL A 82 -16.12 18.28 4.89
C VAL A 82 -15.47 17.55 3.69
N ALA A 83 -14.27 16.98 3.91
CA ALA A 83 -13.64 16.14 2.91
C ALA A 83 -14.29 14.77 2.94
N GLU A 84 -15.09 14.47 1.92
CA GLU A 84 -15.59 13.12 1.71
C GLU A 84 -14.54 12.32 0.92
N VAL A 85 -14.39 11.05 1.29
CA VAL A 85 -13.53 10.09 0.60
C VAL A 85 -14.46 9.19 -0.19
N ASP A 86 -14.46 9.33 -1.52
CA ASP A 86 -15.28 8.52 -2.41
C ASP A 86 -14.60 7.19 -2.73
N ASP A 87 -15.35 6.31 -3.40
CA ASP A 87 -14.89 4.99 -3.81
C ASP A 87 -13.68 5.09 -4.77
N GLU A 88 -13.63 6.16 -5.56
CA GLU A 88 -12.54 6.44 -6.49
C GLU A 88 -11.17 6.58 -5.80
N GLN A 89 -11.11 7.32 -4.70
CA GLN A 89 -9.88 7.58 -3.96
C GLN A 89 -9.41 6.31 -3.23
N ILE A 90 -10.36 5.51 -2.73
CA ILE A 90 -10.06 4.21 -2.12
C ILE A 90 -9.47 3.25 -3.17
N ALA A 91 -10.06 3.21 -4.37
CA ALA A 91 -9.57 2.40 -5.49
C ALA A 91 -8.16 2.82 -5.94
N GLU A 92 -7.84 4.12 -5.92
CA GLU A 92 -6.49 4.64 -6.22
C GLU A 92 -5.45 4.12 -5.21
N VAL A 93 -5.76 4.16 -3.91
CA VAL A 93 -4.87 3.67 -2.85
C VAL A 93 -4.68 2.15 -2.95
N LEU A 94 -5.78 1.40 -3.14
CA LEU A 94 -5.73 -0.05 -3.36
C LEU A 94 -4.87 -0.42 -4.57
N GLY A 95 -4.99 0.34 -5.66
CA GLY A 95 -4.18 0.14 -6.86
C GLY A 95 -2.70 0.40 -6.61
N ASN A 96 -2.35 1.43 -5.85
CA ASN A 96 -0.97 1.70 -5.47
C ASN A 96 -0.37 0.63 -4.56
N TRP A 97 -1.14 0.10 -3.61
CA TRP A 97 -0.67 -0.95 -2.71
C TRP A 97 -0.46 -2.30 -3.40
N THR A 98 -1.39 -2.65 -4.29
CA THR A 98 -1.40 -3.98 -4.92
C THR A 98 -0.71 -3.99 -6.28
N GLY A 99 -0.51 -2.82 -6.90
CA GLY A 99 -0.08 -2.69 -8.29
C GLY A 99 -1.17 -3.04 -9.31
N ILE A 100 -2.40 -3.34 -8.87
CA ILE A 100 -3.51 -3.79 -9.72
C ILE A 100 -4.56 -2.66 -9.82
N PRO A 101 -4.81 -2.08 -11.01
CA PRO A 101 -5.76 -0.98 -11.15
C PRO A 101 -7.20 -1.44 -10.86
N VAL A 102 -7.81 -0.89 -9.80
CA VAL A 102 -9.13 -1.32 -9.29
C VAL A 102 -10.31 -0.64 -10.01
N PHE A 103 -10.07 0.56 -10.55
CA PHE A 103 -11.09 1.49 -11.04
C PHE A 103 -11.89 1.04 -12.27
N LYS A 104 -11.38 0.04 -13.01
CA LYS A 104 -12.00 -0.42 -14.27
C LYS A 104 -12.62 -1.81 -14.17
N LEU A 105 -12.66 -2.40 -12.99
CA LEU A 105 -12.96 -3.83 -12.87
C LEU A 105 -14.46 -4.12 -13.08
N THR A 106 -15.41 -3.34 -12.58
CA THR A 106 -16.80 -3.83 -12.47
C THR A 106 -17.54 -4.04 -13.81
N GLU A 107 -17.57 -3.06 -14.72
CA GLU A 107 -18.28 -3.19 -16.00
C GLU A 107 -17.45 -3.88 -17.10
N GLU A 108 -16.17 -3.51 -17.23
CA GLU A 108 -15.27 -4.12 -18.20
C GLU A 108 -14.98 -5.59 -17.85
N GLU A 109 -14.80 -5.96 -16.57
CA GLU A 109 -14.67 -7.38 -16.20
C GLU A 109 -15.95 -8.13 -16.51
N THR A 110 -17.13 -7.58 -16.23
CA THR A 110 -18.38 -8.30 -16.50
C THR A 110 -18.51 -8.62 -17.99
N THR A 111 -18.23 -7.64 -18.85
CA THR A 111 -18.22 -7.83 -20.31
C THR A 111 -17.15 -8.84 -20.75
N ARG A 112 -15.95 -8.77 -20.15
CA ARG A 112 -14.85 -9.72 -20.40
C ARG A 112 -15.23 -11.14 -19.99
N LEU A 113 -15.87 -11.32 -18.84
CA LEU A 113 -16.34 -12.62 -18.32
C LEU A 113 -17.44 -13.25 -19.19
N LEU A 114 -18.25 -12.44 -19.88
CA LEU A 114 -19.25 -12.93 -20.84
C LEU A 114 -18.61 -13.53 -22.09
N ARG A 115 -17.43 -13.06 -22.48
CA ARG A 115 -16.66 -13.56 -23.63
C ARG A 115 -15.57 -14.56 -23.24
N MET A 116 -15.61 -15.09 -22.02
CA MET A 116 -14.57 -15.96 -21.49
C MET A 116 -14.40 -17.25 -22.32
N GLU A 117 -15.51 -17.87 -22.72
CA GLU A 117 -15.47 -19.06 -23.58
C GLU A 117 -14.74 -18.78 -24.89
N ASP A 118 -15.06 -17.68 -25.56
CA ASP A 118 -14.44 -17.33 -26.85
C ASP A 118 -12.94 -17.07 -26.70
N GLU A 119 -12.53 -16.36 -25.64
CA GLU A 119 -11.13 -16.08 -25.35
C GLU A 119 -10.33 -17.34 -25.03
N LEU A 120 -10.91 -18.29 -24.27
CA LEU A 120 -10.27 -19.57 -23.98
C LEU A 120 -10.14 -20.45 -25.24
N HIS A 121 -11.14 -20.43 -26.13
CA HIS A 121 -11.10 -21.19 -27.39
C HIS A 121 -10.06 -20.68 -28.40
N LYS A 122 -9.53 -19.46 -28.25
CA LYS A 122 -8.41 -18.99 -29.09
C LYS A 122 -7.14 -19.82 -28.89
N ARG A 123 -6.95 -20.36 -27.68
CA ARG A 123 -5.77 -21.15 -27.29
C ARG A 123 -6.08 -22.64 -27.14
N ILE A 124 -7.31 -22.97 -26.77
CA ILE A 124 -7.75 -24.34 -26.49
C ILE A 124 -8.62 -24.82 -27.64
N ILE A 125 -8.17 -25.87 -28.30
CA ILE A 125 -8.88 -26.47 -29.43
C ILE A 125 -9.78 -27.59 -28.90
N GLY A 126 -11.10 -27.45 -29.10
CA GLY A 126 -12.10 -28.39 -28.60
C GLY A 126 -12.36 -28.25 -27.10
N GLN A 127 -12.80 -29.34 -26.45
CA GLN A 127 -13.12 -29.37 -25.01
C GLN A 127 -14.22 -28.38 -24.57
N GLU A 128 -15.20 -28.15 -25.43
CA GLU A 128 -16.33 -27.24 -25.22
C GLU A 128 -16.99 -27.41 -23.84
N ASP A 129 -17.24 -28.65 -23.43
CA ASP A 129 -17.88 -28.94 -22.14
C ASP A 129 -17.01 -28.54 -20.94
N ALA A 130 -15.69 -28.74 -21.03
CA ALA A 130 -14.76 -28.37 -19.98
C ALA A 130 -14.63 -26.86 -19.86
N VAL A 131 -14.45 -26.16 -20.99
CA VAL A 131 -14.39 -24.69 -21.05
C VAL A 131 -15.68 -24.09 -20.50
N LYS A 132 -16.85 -24.57 -20.95
CA LYS A 132 -18.16 -24.08 -20.48
C LYS A 132 -18.37 -24.32 -18.99
N ALA A 133 -17.94 -25.47 -18.46
CA ALA A 133 -18.04 -25.78 -17.03
C ALA A 133 -17.17 -24.85 -16.17
N VAL A 134 -15.92 -24.60 -16.60
CA VAL A 134 -15.00 -23.68 -15.93
C VAL A 134 -15.55 -22.25 -15.98
N SER A 135 -15.92 -21.76 -17.16
CA SER A 135 -16.44 -20.40 -17.35
C SER A 135 -17.69 -20.14 -16.51
N LYS A 136 -18.64 -21.08 -16.49
CA LYS A 136 -19.84 -20.99 -15.64
C LYS A 136 -19.51 -20.95 -14.14
N ALA A 137 -18.52 -21.72 -13.69
CA ALA A 137 -18.11 -21.72 -12.30
C ALA A 137 -17.44 -20.39 -11.89
N ILE A 138 -16.57 -19.83 -12.74
CA ILE A 138 -15.91 -18.55 -12.47
C ILE A 138 -16.92 -17.39 -12.46
N ARG A 139 -17.86 -17.35 -13.42
CA ARG A 139 -18.93 -16.35 -13.44
C ARG A 139 -19.77 -16.34 -12.17
N ARG A 140 -20.15 -17.53 -11.65
CA ARG A 140 -20.91 -17.64 -10.40
C ARG A 140 -20.15 -17.06 -9.20
N THR A 141 -18.86 -17.29 -9.13
CA THR A 141 -18.02 -16.75 -8.05
C THR A 141 -17.89 -15.24 -8.15
N ARG A 142 -17.64 -14.71 -9.35
CA ARG A 142 -17.50 -13.27 -9.57
C ARG A 142 -18.81 -12.50 -9.39
N ALA A 143 -19.96 -13.15 -9.60
CA ALA A 143 -21.28 -12.61 -9.27
C ALA A 143 -21.62 -12.59 -7.77
N GLY A 144 -20.69 -12.99 -6.88
CA GLY A 144 -20.91 -12.98 -5.43
C GLY A 144 -21.84 -14.08 -4.91
N LEU A 145 -22.23 -15.04 -5.75
CA LEU A 145 -23.15 -16.13 -5.40
C LEU A 145 -22.47 -17.30 -4.66
N LYS A 146 -21.20 -17.15 -4.27
CA LYS A 146 -20.39 -18.20 -3.64
C LYS A 146 -19.86 -17.75 -2.28
N ASP A 147 -19.72 -18.70 -1.36
CA ASP A 147 -19.12 -18.47 -0.04
C ASP A 147 -17.68 -17.92 -0.17
N PRO A 148 -17.37 -16.74 0.43
CA PRO A 148 -16.03 -16.15 0.44
C PRO A 148 -14.94 -17.04 1.08
N ARG A 149 -15.30 -18.03 1.92
CA ARG A 149 -14.34 -18.97 2.51
C ARG A 149 -13.87 -20.06 1.56
N ARG A 150 -14.43 -20.13 0.35
CA ARG A 150 -14.10 -21.15 -0.65
C ARG A 150 -13.30 -20.55 -1.81
N PRO A 151 -12.39 -21.31 -2.44
CA PRO A 151 -11.60 -20.82 -3.57
C PRO A 151 -12.50 -20.44 -4.75
N SER A 152 -12.05 -19.56 -5.63
CA SER A 152 -12.85 -19.04 -6.76
C SER A 152 -13.40 -20.13 -7.67
N GLY A 153 -12.65 -21.20 -7.87
CA GLY A 153 -13.07 -22.41 -8.57
C GLY A 153 -12.38 -23.63 -7.97
N SER A 154 -13.04 -24.77 -7.98
CA SER A 154 -12.42 -26.05 -7.67
C SER A 154 -12.78 -26.98 -8.81
N PHE A 155 -11.75 -27.45 -9.51
CA PHE A 155 -11.89 -28.22 -10.72
C PHE A 155 -10.99 -29.45 -10.64
N ILE A 156 -11.44 -30.55 -11.23
CA ILE A 156 -10.65 -31.76 -11.40
C ILE A 156 -10.66 -32.06 -12.89
N PHE A 157 -9.49 -31.98 -13.52
CA PHE A 157 -9.33 -32.31 -14.93
C PHE A 157 -8.91 -33.79 -15.07
N ALA A 158 -9.87 -34.63 -15.45
CA ALA A 158 -9.64 -36.06 -15.71
C ALA A 158 -9.29 -36.32 -17.19
N GLY A 159 -8.55 -37.39 -17.49
CA GLY A 159 -8.10 -37.73 -18.85
C GLY A 159 -6.60 -38.09 -18.96
N PRO A 160 -6.13 -38.54 -20.13
CA PRO A 160 -4.72 -38.85 -20.37
C PRO A 160 -3.83 -37.60 -20.36
N SER A 161 -2.51 -37.78 -20.31
CA SER A 161 -1.55 -36.69 -20.47
C SER A 161 -1.56 -36.17 -21.92
N GLY A 162 -1.16 -34.92 -22.13
CA GLY A 162 -1.06 -34.32 -23.46
C GLY A 162 -2.37 -33.82 -24.08
N VAL A 163 -3.54 -34.05 -23.45
CA VAL A 163 -4.83 -33.56 -23.95
C VAL A 163 -5.08 -32.07 -23.71
N GLY A 164 -4.18 -31.36 -23.01
CA GLY A 164 -4.32 -29.91 -22.78
C GLY A 164 -4.90 -29.48 -21.43
N LYS A 165 -4.94 -30.36 -20.42
CA LYS A 165 -5.38 -29.99 -19.05
C LYS A 165 -4.56 -28.87 -18.43
N THR A 166 -3.23 -28.96 -18.55
CA THR A 166 -2.31 -27.93 -18.05
C THR A 166 -2.45 -26.65 -18.87
N GLU A 167 -2.68 -26.78 -20.17
CA GLU A 167 -2.85 -25.65 -21.07
C GLU A 167 -4.13 -24.87 -20.77
N LEU A 168 -5.22 -25.55 -20.43
CA LEU A 168 -6.46 -24.93 -19.96
C LEU A 168 -6.23 -24.12 -18.67
N SER A 169 -5.43 -24.63 -17.73
CA SER A 169 -5.07 -23.90 -16.52
C SER A 169 -4.22 -22.66 -16.79
N LYS A 170 -3.25 -22.74 -17.73
CA LYS A 170 -2.43 -21.59 -18.14
C LYS A 170 -3.25 -20.53 -18.87
N ALA A 171 -4.07 -20.95 -19.83
CA ALA A 171 -4.99 -20.06 -20.55
C ALA A 171 -5.95 -19.34 -19.58
N LEU A 172 -6.45 -20.05 -18.56
CA LEU A 172 -7.27 -19.47 -17.50
C LEU A 172 -6.49 -18.48 -16.63
N ALA A 173 -5.25 -18.78 -16.27
CA ALA A 173 -4.39 -17.88 -15.51
C ALA A 173 -4.13 -16.58 -16.28
N ASN A 174 -3.76 -16.68 -17.55
CA ASN A 174 -3.56 -15.51 -18.41
C ASN A 174 -4.86 -14.72 -18.63
N PHE A 175 -5.99 -15.40 -18.81
CA PHE A 175 -7.27 -14.70 -18.95
C PHE A 175 -7.65 -13.91 -17.69
N LEU A 176 -7.44 -14.48 -16.50
CA LEU A 176 -7.85 -13.88 -15.22
C LEU A 176 -6.84 -12.87 -14.66
N PHE A 177 -5.55 -13.12 -14.83
CA PHE A 177 -4.47 -12.36 -14.20
C PHE A 177 -3.54 -11.67 -15.20
N GLY A 178 -3.67 -11.95 -16.50
CA GLY A 178 -2.83 -11.37 -17.55
C GLY A 178 -1.43 -12.01 -17.66
N ASP A 179 -1.18 -13.09 -16.94
CA ASP A 179 0.10 -13.78 -16.90
C ASP A 179 -0.07 -15.30 -16.84
N ASP A 180 0.72 -16.02 -17.65
CA ASP A 180 0.81 -17.49 -17.64
C ASP A 180 1.53 -17.98 -16.36
N ASP A 181 2.50 -17.21 -15.85
CA ASP A 181 3.33 -17.56 -14.69
C ASP A 181 2.62 -17.34 -13.35
N ALA A 182 1.44 -16.72 -13.37
CA ALA A 182 0.54 -16.66 -12.21
C ALA A 182 0.01 -18.05 -11.80
N LEU A 183 0.21 -19.08 -12.64
CA LEU A 183 -0.15 -20.46 -12.34
C LEU A 183 0.88 -21.12 -11.40
N ILE A 184 0.51 -21.32 -10.14
CA ILE A 184 1.30 -22.12 -9.21
C ILE A 184 1.05 -23.61 -9.50
N GLN A 185 2.05 -24.27 -10.08
CA GLN A 185 2.03 -25.71 -10.35
C GLN A 185 2.74 -26.49 -9.24
N ILE A 186 2.06 -27.51 -8.71
CA ILE A 186 2.65 -28.43 -7.72
C ILE A 186 2.51 -29.85 -8.28
N ASP A 187 3.64 -30.52 -8.50
CA ASP A 187 3.65 -31.90 -8.99
C ASP A 187 3.47 -32.89 -7.84
N MET A 188 2.28 -33.47 -7.73
CA MET A 188 1.97 -34.47 -6.70
C MET A 188 2.78 -35.76 -6.85
N GLY A 189 3.33 -36.04 -8.03
CA GLY A 189 4.21 -37.20 -8.26
C GLY A 189 5.51 -37.14 -7.46
N GLU A 190 5.97 -35.93 -7.12
CA GLU A 190 7.17 -35.76 -6.29
C GLU A 190 6.89 -36.02 -4.80
N PHE A 191 5.63 -35.92 -4.37
CA PHE A 191 5.23 -35.94 -2.95
C PHE A 191 4.66 -37.29 -2.46
N HIS A 192 5.10 -38.41 -3.05
CA HIS A 192 4.66 -39.74 -2.62
C HIS A 192 5.21 -40.19 -1.26
N ASP A 193 6.42 -39.75 -0.90
CA ASP A 193 7.09 -40.15 0.34
C ASP A 193 6.80 -39.18 1.50
N ARG A 194 6.71 -39.73 2.72
CA ARG A 194 6.42 -38.95 3.96
C ARG A 194 7.48 -37.89 4.23
N PHE A 195 8.74 -38.17 3.86
CA PHE A 195 9.84 -37.23 4.01
C PHE A 195 9.76 -36.08 2.99
N THR A 196 9.32 -36.34 1.77
CA THR A 196 9.18 -35.30 0.73
C THR A 196 7.93 -34.44 0.95
N ALA A 197 6.82 -35.02 1.44
CA ALA A 197 5.62 -34.28 1.81
C ALA A 197 5.89 -33.18 2.86
N SER A 198 6.88 -33.38 3.74
CA SER A 198 7.28 -32.38 4.73
C SER A 198 7.83 -31.09 4.10
N ARG A 199 8.30 -31.11 2.85
CA ARG A 199 8.73 -29.90 2.13
C ARG A 199 7.54 -29.02 1.71
N LEU A 200 6.37 -29.63 1.45
CA LEU A 200 5.16 -28.92 1.03
C LEU A 200 4.39 -28.31 2.21
N PHE A 201 4.28 -29.06 3.32
CA PHE A 201 3.58 -28.59 4.53
C PHE A 201 4.49 -27.82 5.50
N GLY A 202 5.80 -27.84 5.26
CA GLY A 202 6.82 -27.39 6.21
C GLY A 202 7.28 -28.53 7.11
N ALA A 203 8.59 -28.60 7.37
CA ALA A 203 9.16 -29.63 8.23
C ALA A 203 8.47 -29.60 9.61
N PRO A 204 8.16 -30.76 10.22
CA PRO A 204 7.81 -30.81 11.62
C PRO A 204 8.89 -30.05 12.40
N ARG A 205 8.48 -29.20 13.34
CA ARG A 205 9.36 -28.26 14.06
C ARG A 205 10.57 -28.89 14.75
N ASP A 206 10.64 -30.22 14.81
CA ASP A 206 11.64 -30.98 15.57
C ASP A 206 12.84 -31.48 14.76
N THR A 207 12.90 -31.27 13.44
CA THR A 207 14.04 -31.74 12.64
C THR A 207 14.53 -30.67 11.66
N SER A 208 15.24 -29.65 12.18
CA SER A 208 16.35 -28.93 11.50
C SER A 208 16.71 -27.55 12.11
N ALA A 209 16.10 -27.12 13.22
CA ALA A 209 16.37 -25.79 13.79
C ALA A 209 17.08 -25.76 15.17
N THR A 210 17.73 -26.85 15.63
CA THR A 210 18.39 -26.84 16.97
C THR A 210 19.84 -27.31 17.00
N ARG A 211 20.54 -27.44 15.87
CA ARG A 211 21.97 -27.82 15.90
C ARG A 211 22.85 -27.06 14.90
N ARG A 212 22.85 -25.72 14.95
CA ARG A 212 24.02 -24.89 14.59
C ARG A 212 24.07 -23.62 15.44
N ALA A 213 24.22 -23.80 16.75
CA ALA A 213 24.63 -22.75 17.67
C ALA A 213 25.61 -23.31 18.71
N ALA A 214 26.69 -23.98 18.26
CA ALA A 214 27.78 -24.39 19.15
C ALA A 214 29.00 -24.83 18.33
N SER A 215 29.77 -23.88 17.77
CA SER A 215 31.24 -23.99 17.60
C SER A 215 31.80 -22.84 16.75
N SER A 216 31.98 -21.67 17.37
CA SER A 216 32.99 -20.73 16.90
C SER A 216 33.55 -19.96 18.11
N PRO A 217 34.75 -20.27 18.61
CA PRO A 217 35.39 -19.44 19.61
C PRO A 217 35.83 -18.15 18.93
N ARG A 218 35.17 -17.02 19.24
CA ARG A 218 35.67 -15.70 18.86
C ARG A 218 36.99 -15.48 19.61
N ARG A 219 38.11 -15.62 18.90
CA ARG A 219 39.41 -15.06 19.33
C ARG A 219 39.29 -13.54 19.27
N CYS A 220 39.15 -12.90 20.42
CA CYS A 220 39.59 -11.52 20.60
C CYS A 220 41.12 -11.50 20.51
N VAL A 221 41.67 -11.10 19.37
CA VAL A 221 43.08 -10.70 19.29
C VAL A 221 43.13 -9.20 19.54
N ALA A 222 43.58 -8.83 20.74
CA ALA A 222 44.05 -7.49 21.03
C ALA A 222 45.36 -7.26 20.26
N SER A 223 45.32 -6.47 19.19
CA SER A 223 46.54 -5.93 18.58
C SER A 223 46.91 -4.63 19.29
N ARG A 224 47.97 -4.71 20.10
CA ARG A 224 48.74 -3.57 20.57
C ARG A 224 49.33 -2.82 19.36
N SER A 225 49.12 -1.52 19.30
CA SER A 225 50.08 -0.61 18.69
C SER A 225 50.06 0.70 19.45
N ALA A 226 51.07 0.87 20.30
CA ALA A 226 51.44 2.17 20.84
C ALA A 226 52.02 3.02 19.72
N SER A 227 51.57 4.27 19.59
CA SER A 227 52.40 5.36 19.10
C SER A 227 51.90 6.68 19.68
N CYS A 228 52.87 7.47 20.11
CA CYS A 228 52.77 8.75 20.79
C CYS A 228 52.21 9.89 19.93
N CYS A 229 51.51 10.82 20.57
CA CYS A 229 51.70 12.29 20.53
C CYS A 229 50.41 12.93 21.05
N SER A 230 50.33 13.49 22.26
CA SER A 230 50.93 14.73 22.77
C SER A 230 49.80 15.74 23.05
N THR A 231 49.68 16.07 24.33
CA THR A 231 49.39 17.42 24.85
C THR A 231 48.09 18.14 24.39
N ARG A 232 47.06 18.15 25.24
CA ARG A 232 46.62 19.41 25.91
C ARG A 232 45.56 19.23 26.99
N SER A 233 45.82 19.98 28.05
CA SER A 233 45.06 20.24 29.27
C SER A 233 43.69 20.89 29.06
N ARG A 234 42.69 20.49 29.87
CA ARG A 234 41.82 21.33 30.75
C ARG A 234 40.66 20.44 31.25
N ARG A 235 40.65 19.96 32.52
CA ARG A 235 40.20 20.59 33.79
C ARG A 235 38.77 21.15 33.80
N LEU A 236 38.09 20.81 34.90
CA LEU A 236 36.88 21.39 35.56
C LEU A 236 35.59 20.59 35.35
N THR A 237 35.17 19.73 36.31
CA THR A 237 34.25 20.01 37.45
C THR A 237 32.85 20.45 36.98
N ARG A 238 31.70 19.94 37.43
CA ARG A 238 31.26 19.59 38.79
C ARG A 238 29.87 18.93 38.71
N ARG A 239 29.57 18.12 39.73
CA ARG A 239 28.29 17.66 40.31
C ARG A 239 27.01 18.42 39.89
N SER A 240 25.88 17.72 39.77
CA SER A 240 24.89 17.50 40.86
C SER A 240 23.46 17.17 40.35
N THR A 241 22.84 16.20 41.03
CA THR A 241 21.41 16.13 41.45
C THR A 241 20.27 16.04 40.43
N THR A 242 19.75 14.81 40.29
CA THR A 242 18.31 14.42 40.36
C THR A 242 17.55 15.12 41.51
N PRO A 243 16.20 15.29 41.49
CA PRO A 243 15.27 14.14 41.45
C PRO A 243 13.84 14.33 40.88
N CYS A 244 13.18 13.17 40.72
CA CYS A 244 11.74 12.89 40.93
C CYS A 244 10.66 13.77 40.30
N CYS A 245 9.88 13.17 39.39
CA CYS A 245 8.43 13.38 39.32
C CYS A 245 7.71 12.02 39.28
N ARG A 246 6.60 11.96 40.01
CA ARG A 246 5.88 10.80 40.52
C ARG A 246 4.41 10.93 40.08
N PHE A 247 3.76 9.79 39.79
CA PHE A 247 2.31 9.54 39.68
C PHE A 247 1.58 10.13 38.44
N SER A 248 0.64 9.43 37.80
CA SER A 248 -0.45 8.62 38.39
C SER A 248 -0.87 7.42 37.53
N ARG A 249 -1.09 6.28 38.22
CA ARG A 249 -1.90 5.15 37.75
C ARG A 249 -3.34 5.44 38.16
N THR A 250 -4.29 5.23 37.27
CA THR A 250 -5.71 5.13 37.62
C THR A 250 -6.13 3.68 37.41
N VAL A 251 -6.36 3.00 38.54
CA VAL A 251 -7.05 1.71 38.64
C VAL A 251 -8.42 2.05 39.21
N VAL A 252 -9.51 1.72 38.51
CA VAL A 252 -10.82 1.53 39.12
C VAL A 252 -11.40 0.21 38.61
N SER A 253 -11.93 -0.51 39.58
CA SER A 253 -12.29 -1.93 39.63
C SER A 253 -13.76 -2.19 39.21
N PRO A 254 -14.24 -3.46 39.25
CA PRO A 254 -15.40 -3.96 38.50
C PRO A 254 -16.71 -4.05 39.31
N MET A 255 -17.85 -4.18 38.63
CA MET A 255 -19.11 -4.75 39.17
C MET A 255 -19.80 -5.55 38.04
N ALA A 256 -19.88 -6.89 38.19
CA ALA A 256 -21.04 -7.68 38.64
C ALA A 256 -22.16 -7.74 37.57
N ARG A 257 -22.24 -8.87 36.83
CA ARG A 257 -23.22 -9.97 37.02
C ARG A 257 -24.68 -9.49 36.96
N ASP A 258 -25.37 -9.85 35.88
CA ASP A 258 -26.70 -10.45 36.00
C ASP A 258 -26.94 -11.46 34.88
N ALA A 259 -27.61 -12.54 35.27
CA ALA A 259 -27.94 -13.72 34.48
C ALA A 259 -29.46 -13.88 34.40
N ARG A 260 -29.92 -14.61 33.36
CA ARG A 260 -31.31 -15.00 33.02
C ARG A 260 -32.06 -13.89 32.26
N SER A 261 -32.80 -14.15 31.20
CA SER A 261 -33.72 -15.25 30.88
C SER A 261 -34.00 -15.24 29.36
N ILE A 262 -33.95 -16.39 28.68
CA ILE A 262 -35.13 -17.12 28.17
C ILE A 262 -36.16 -16.22 27.44
N SER A 263 -36.16 -16.27 26.11
CA SER A 263 -37.39 -16.56 25.36
C SER A 263 -37.03 -17.05 23.96
N ARG A 264 -37.34 -18.33 23.75
CA ARG A 264 -37.63 -18.89 22.42
C ARG A 264 -39.00 -18.37 22.02
N THR A 265 -39.18 -17.96 20.77
CA THR A 265 -40.46 -18.16 20.07
C THR A 265 -40.20 -18.45 18.60
N PRO A 266 -40.81 -19.52 18.06
CA PRO A 266 -40.81 -19.85 16.65
C PRO A 266 -42.03 -19.24 15.95
N CYS A 267 -41.88 -18.95 14.66
CA CYS A 267 -42.86 -19.15 13.58
C CYS A 267 -42.07 -19.17 12.26
#